data_AF-A0A9P6BYZ8-F1
#
_entry.id   AF-A0A9P6BYZ8-F1
#
_cell.length_a   1.000
_cell.length_b   1.000
_cell.length_c   1.000
_cell.angle_alpha   90.00
_cell.angle_beta   90.00
_cell.angle_gamma   90.00
#
_symmetry.space_group_name_H-M   'P 1'
#
loop_
_entity.id
_entity.type
_entity.pdbx_description
1 polymer ?
#
loop_
_entity_poly.entity_id
_entity_poly.type
_entity_poly.pdbx_seq_one_letter_code
_entity_poly.pdbx_strand_id
1 'polypeptide(L)'
;MFKFSFDLDDTTDDPELGVSLDQLTEPVNEQNGTSEADVPAEEPCKEILMQDLLNALPSLISCSPLTIPLRDGEKSITLNRRDLFDARFQLISEGTGPDDVGSDDMGSDALGESNVFEGETKEHRHASALKFIDAPSDLVPRIYEGGLKTWECSIDLVEYLDSIKGLKGLCGKDVLELGCGTAVPSLYILCDLFFNPPPSDTTQLPETIIYLQDYNDSVLELVTLPNILLTWYLSPASLSYRTSRTTSPEPETDDLPPFPSTPEPFELPITPALKSAFLTSLKEAYNITIRFFSGSWSSFTAQLPILHSKAFNLVLTSETIYRTDSLPSLVDTMRLACLPRSADDDAIKGECLVAAKVLYFGVGGGVSDFVDFVESNGDAKARVVKERKTGVGRVILSLDFS
;
A
#
# COMPACT_ATOMS: atom_id res chain seq x y z
N MET A 1 6.51 -0.32 44.38
CA MET A 1 7.60 -1.15 43.84
C MET A 1 6.95 -2.42 43.31
N PHE A 2 6.45 -2.37 42.07
CA PHE A 2 5.78 -3.50 41.43
C PHE A 2 6.80 -4.15 40.49
N LYS A 3 7.09 -5.42 40.75
CA LYS A 3 8.05 -6.24 40.02
C LYS A 3 7.23 -7.17 39.13
N PHE A 4 7.27 -6.96 37.82
CA PHE A 4 6.75 -7.92 36.86
C PHE A 4 7.88 -8.88 36.49
N SER A 5 7.68 -10.16 36.77
CA SER A 5 8.50 -11.26 36.26
C SER A 5 7.80 -11.81 35.03
N PHE A 6 8.41 -11.64 33.87
CA PHE A 6 8.05 -12.39 32.66
C PHE A 6 9.15 -13.43 32.46
N ASP A 7 8.84 -14.67 32.80
CA ASP A 7 9.50 -15.85 32.26
C ASP A 7 8.46 -16.54 31.38
N LEU A 8 8.69 -16.63 30.07
CA LEU A 8 8.26 -17.76 29.25
C LEU A 8 9.15 -17.78 28.00
N ASP A 9 10.04 -18.77 28.00
CA ASP A 9 10.96 -19.15 26.95
C ASP A 9 10.26 -19.58 25.65
N ASP A 10 10.94 -19.30 24.54
CA ASP A 10 10.81 -19.98 23.25
C ASP A 10 10.96 -21.50 23.41
N THR A 11 9.99 -22.28 22.94
CA THR A 11 10.26 -23.60 22.35
C THR A 11 9.28 -23.92 21.22
N THR A 12 9.89 -24.24 20.09
CA THR A 12 9.40 -24.81 18.83
C THR A 12 8.77 -26.22 18.97
N ASP A 13 7.88 -26.53 18.02
CA ASP A 13 7.46 -27.87 17.52
C ASP A 13 6.72 -28.85 18.46
N ASP A 14 5.44 -29.12 18.17
CA ASP A 14 4.95 -30.49 17.87
C ASP A 14 3.56 -30.45 17.15
N PRO A 15 3.24 -31.41 16.26
CA PRO A 15 2.05 -31.46 15.41
C PRO A 15 0.89 -32.28 16.02
N GLU A 16 -0.23 -32.34 15.30
CA GLU A 16 -1.43 -33.16 15.55
C GLU A 16 -2.46 -32.63 16.56
N LEU A 17 -3.41 -31.82 16.07
CA LEU A 17 -4.78 -31.82 16.57
C LEU A 17 -5.74 -31.97 15.39
N GLY A 18 -6.19 -33.20 15.15
CA GLY A 18 -7.29 -33.50 14.24
C GLY A 18 -8.60 -32.95 14.79
N VAL A 19 -9.18 -31.97 14.10
CA VAL A 19 -10.51 -31.45 14.41
C VAL A 19 -11.53 -32.19 13.54
N SER A 20 -12.39 -32.97 14.19
CA SER A 20 -13.47 -33.74 13.57
C SER A 20 -14.56 -32.81 13.03
N LEU A 21 -14.94 -33.00 11.77
CA LEU A 21 -15.81 -32.15 10.96
C LEU A 21 -17.32 -32.41 11.16
N ASP A 22 -17.80 -32.54 12.40
CA ASP A 22 -19.19 -33.01 12.65
C ASP A 22 -19.97 -32.29 13.78
N GLN A 23 -19.58 -31.08 14.21
CA GLN A 23 -20.31 -30.36 15.27
C GLN A 23 -20.60 -28.87 15.02
N LEU A 24 -20.86 -28.47 13.78
CA LEU A 24 -21.44 -27.15 13.48
C LEU A 24 -22.68 -27.28 12.60
N THR A 25 -23.79 -27.69 13.19
CA THR A 25 -25.12 -27.48 12.62
C THR A 25 -26.08 -27.02 13.72
N GLU A 26 -26.15 -25.71 13.94
CA GLU A 26 -27.39 -25.06 14.33
C GLU A 26 -27.67 -23.90 13.38
N PRO A 27 -28.89 -23.75 12.86
CA PRO A 27 -29.21 -22.71 11.89
C PRO A 27 -29.38 -21.36 12.61
N VAL A 28 -28.54 -20.39 12.27
CA VAL A 28 -28.78 -19.00 12.65
C VAL A 28 -29.92 -18.48 11.77
N ASN A 29 -31.01 -18.09 12.43
CA ASN A 29 -32.24 -17.59 11.84
C ASN A 29 -31.97 -16.23 11.16
N GLU A 30 -31.92 -16.21 9.82
CA GLU A 30 -31.89 -14.99 9.02
C GLU A 30 -33.24 -14.26 9.09
N GLN A 31 -33.38 -13.37 10.07
CA GLN A 31 -34.33 -12.26 10.02
C GLN A 31 -33.68 -11.01 10.63
N ASN A 32 -32.84 -10.34 9.85
CA ASN A 32 -32.66 -8.90 9.95
C ASN A 32 -32.28 -8.39 8.57
N GLY A 33 -33.29 -7.96 7.80
CA GLY A 33 -33.06 -7.18 6.60
C GLY A 33 -32.45 -5.84 7.00
N THR A 34 -31.15 -5.69 6.77
CA THR A 34 -30.52 -4.37 6.71
C THR A 34 -31.04 -3.67 5.46
N SER A 35 -31.85 -2.64 5.65
CA SER A 35 -32.20 -1.69 4.60
C SER A 35 -30.92 -1.16 3.93
N GLU A 36 -30.88 -1.12 2.60
CA GLU A 36 -29.81 -0.54 1.75
C GLU A 36 -29.56 0.98 1.98
N ALA A 37 -30.06 1.57 3.06
CA ALA A 37 -30.18 3.01 3.25
C ALA A 37 -29.05 3.68 4.05
N ASP A 38 -28.02 2.94 4.50
CA ASP A 38 -27.03 3.49 5.45
C ASP A 38 -25.56 3.29 5.05
N VAL A 39 -25.28 3.01 3.76
CA VAL A 39 -23.90 2.91 3.28
C VAL A 39 -23.38 4.32 2.95
N PRO A 40 -22.25 4.77 3.55
CA PRO A 40 -21.66 6.08 3.26
C PRO A 40 -21.42 6.29 1.76
N ALA A 41 -21.50 7.55 1.33
CA ALA A 41 -21.15 7.93 -0.03
C ALA A 41 -19.66 7.66 -0.30
N GLU A 42 -19.30 7.39 -1.56
CA GLU A 42 -17.90 7.20 -1.93
C GLU A 42 -17.09 8.49 -1.74
N GLU A 43 -15.92 8.39 -1.12
CA GLU A 43 -15.03 9.52 -0.97
C GLU A 43 -14.42 9.96 -2.31
N PRO A 44 -14.42 11.26 -2.63
CA PRO A 44 -13.80 11.76 -3.85
C PRO A 44 -12.29 11.55 -3.81
N CYS A 45 -11.72 11.16 -4.94
CA CYS A 45 -10.28 11.00 -5.08
C CYS A 45 -9.59 12.37 -5.05
N LYS A 46 -8.52 12.50 -4.29
CA LYS A 46 -7.66 13.69 -4.22
C LYS A 46 -6.19 13.30 -4.34
N GLU A 47 -5.41 14.13 -5.01
CA GLU A 47 -3.94 14.01 -4.99
C GLU A 47 -3.39 14.60 -3.69
N ILE A 48 -2.52 13.84 -3.01
CA ILE A 48 -1.81 14.31 -1.82
C ILE A 48 -0.37 14.62 -2.22
N LEU A 49 0.09 15.82 -1.88
CA LEU A 49 1.44 16.24 -2.25
C LEU A 49 2.47 15.51 -1.38
N MET A 50 3.58 15.11 -2.01
CA MET A 50 4.75 14.53 -1.35
C MET A 50 5.20 15.35 -0.13
N GLN A 51 5.14 16.68 -0.23
CA GLN A 51 5.55 17.58 0.85
C GLN A 51 4.63 17.49 2.07
N ASP A 52 3.32 17.33 1.87
CA ASP A 52 2.35 17.24 2.95
C ASP A 52 2.52 15.93 3.72
N LEU A 53 2.69 14.81 2.99
CA LEU A 53 2.98 13.52 3.58
C LEU A 53 4.33 13.53 4.34
N LEU A 54 5.37 14.15 3.76
CA LEU A 54 6.67 14.30 4.44
C LEU A 54 6.56 15.17 5.70
N ASN A 55 5.72 16.20 5.70
CA ASN A 55 5.49 17.06 6.87
C ASN A 55 4.76 16.33 7.99
N ALA A 56 3.92 15.35 7.66
CA ALA A 56 3.17 14.54 8.62
C ALA A 56 3.97 13.40 9.27
N LEU A 57 5.19 13.10 8.79
CA LEU A 57 6.06 12.09 9.41
C LEU A 57 6.44 12.50 10.85
N PRO A 58 6.45 11.54 11.80
CA PRO A 58 6.92 11.79 13.16
C PRO A 58 8.45 12.03 13.16
N SER A 59 9.00 12.47 14.29
CA SER A 59 10.44 12.74 14.43
C SER A 59 11.31 11.48 14.42
N LEU A 60 10.72 10.31 14.69
CA LEU A 60 11.37 9.01 14.78
C LEU A 60 10.38 7.97 14.27
N ILE A 61 10.85 6.98 13.51
CA ILE A 61 10.06 5.80 13.12
C ILE A 61 10.79 4.51 13.47
N SER A 62 10.10 3.56 14.08
CA SER A 62 10.55 2.17 14.18
C SER A 62 10.21 1.41 12.90
N CYS A 63 11.13 0.55 12.46
CA CYS A 63 10.95 -0.25 11.27
C CYS A 63 11.53 -1.67 11.41
N SER A 64 10.87 -2.61 10.75
CA SER A 64 11.25 -4.02 10.71
C SER A 64 11.44 -4.52 9.28
N PRO A 65 12.32 -5.50 9.08
CA PRO A 65 12.50 -6.15 7.78
C PRO A 65 11.29 -7.00 7.39
N LEU A 66 10.90 -6.95 6.12
CA LEU A 66 10.02 -7.92 5.47
C LEU A 66 10.87 -8.72 4.47
N THR A 67 11.16 -9.97 4.80
CA THR A 67 11.88 -10.89 3.90
C THR A 67 10.89 -11.57 2.96
N ILE A 68 11.08 -11.36 1.67
CA ILE A 68 10.26 -11.93 0.60
C ILE A 68 11.07 -13.03 -0.09
N PRO A 69 10.60 -14.29 -0.07
CA PRO A 69 11.22 -15.36 -0.86
C PRO A 69 11.01 -15.08 -2.36
N LEU A 70 12.08 -15.26 -3.13
CA LEU A 70 12.13 -15.10 -4.58
C LEU A 70 12.49 -16.44 -5.23
N ARG A 71 12.02 -16.67 -6.47
CA ARG A 71 12.32 -17.87 -7.28
C ARG A 71 12.11 -19.19 -6.52
N ASP A 72 10.88 -19.41 -6.06
CA ASP A 72 10.49 -20.60 -5.30
C ASP A 72 11.39 -20.89 -4.07
N GLY A 73 12.00 -19.85 -3.48
CA GLY A 73 12.75 -19.92 -2.22
C GLY A 73 14.27 -19.94 -2.32
N GLU A 74 14.85 -19.92 -3.53
CA GLU A 74 16.32 -19.96 -3.71
C GLU A 74 17.02 -18.62 -3.40
N LYS A 75 16.29 -17.51 -3.55
CA LYS A 75 16.77 -16.15 -3.29
C LYS A 75 15.76 -15.47 -2.37
N SER A 76 16.18 -14.43 -1.66
CA SER A 76 15.25 -13.54 -0.98
C SER A 76 15.64 -12.09 -1.23
N ILE A 77 14.67 -11.20 -1.04
CA ILE A 77 14.90 -9.77 -0.90
C ILE A 77 14.31 -9.30 0.42
N THR A 78 14.96 -8.33 1.05
CA THR A 78 14.42 -7.67 2.25
C THR A 78 13.97 -6.27 1.89
N LEU A 79 12.71 -5.96 2.20
CA LEU A 79 12.14 -4.62 2.14
C LEU A 79 11.81 -4.20 3.56
N ASN A 80 12.40 -3.13 4.08
CA ASN A 80 12.03 -2.65 5.41
C ASN A 80 10.75 -1.82 5.34
N ARG A 81 9.93 -1.98 6.37
CA ARG A 81 8.66 -1.28 6.51
C ARG A 81 8.53 -0.70 7.89
N ARG A 82 7.81 0.40 8.00
CA ARG A 82 7.45 0.99 9.28
C ARG A 82 6.63 0.00 10.09
N ASP A 83 6.92 -0.07 11.38
CA ASP A 83 6.17 -0.92 12.28
C ASP A 83 4.75 -0.38 12.52
N LEU A 84 3.77 -1.29 12.53
CA LEU A 84 2.38 -0.90 12.76
C LEU A 84 2.16 -0.36 14.18
N PHE A 85 2.92 -0.87 15.17
CA PHE A 85 2.87 -0.34 16.54
C PHE A 85 3.41 1.10 16.62
N ASP A 86 4.38 1.46 15.76
CA ASP A 86 4.93 2.81 15.69
C ASP A 86 3.91 3.78 15.07
N ALA A 87 3.26 3.38 13.97
CA ALA A 87 2.14 4.12 13.40
C ALA A 87 1.01 4.34 14.42
N ARG A 88 0.69 3.32 15.21
CA ARG A 88 -0.28 3.42 16.32
C ARG A 88 0.17 4.43 17.39
N PHE A 89 1.43 4.36 17.82
CA PHE A 89 1.96 5.26 18.83
C PHE A 89 1.89 6.72 18.38
N GLN A 90 2.20 7.00 17.10
CA GLN A 90 2.03 8.31 16.51
C GLN A 90 0.59 8.82 16.68
N LEU A 91 -0.40 8.03 16.27
CA LEU A 91 -1.82 8.41 16.37
C LEU A 91 -2.21 8.77 17.81
N ILE A 92 -1.87 7.91 18.77
CA ILE A 92 -2.18 8.14 20.20
C ILE A 92 -1.50 9.42 20.70
N SER A 93 -0.24 9.68 20.29
CA SER A 93 0.53 10.85 20.72
C SER A 93 0.02 12.17 20.13
N GLU A 94 -0.61 12.15 18.96
CA GLU A 94 -1.16 13.32 18.28
C GLU A 94 -2.55 13.75 18.79
N GLY A 95 -3.03 13.15 19.89
CA GLY A 95 -4.27 13.55 20.55
C GLY A 95 -5.49 12.68 20.23
N THR A 96 -5.33 11.57 19.52
CA THR A 96 -6.39 10.54 19.40
C THR A 96 -6.33 9.61 20.62
N GLY A 97 -6.67 10.16 21.79
CA GLY A 97 -6.77 9.38 23.02
C GLY A 97 -7.99 8.45 23.00
N PRO A 98 -7.94 7.29 23.69
CA PRO A 98 -9.12 6.43 23.87
C PRO A 98 -10.30 7.15 24.56
N ASP A 99 -10.01 8.23 25.29
CA ASP A 99 -10.97 8.94 26.14
C ASP A 99 -11.75 10.04 25.41
N ASP A 100 -11.44 10.36 24.14
CA ASP A 100 -12.18 11.38 23.36
C ASP A 100 -13.31 10.76 22.49
N VAL A 101 -13.53 9.45 22.62
CA VAL A 101 -14.56 8.69 21.89
C VAL A 101 -15.72 8.24 22.81
N GLY A 102 -15.86 8.88 23.97
CA GLY A 102 -16.69 8.37 25.06
C GLY A 102 -17.43 9.43 25.87
N SER A 103 -18.18 10.32 25.23
CA SER A 103 -19.39 10.87 25.87
C SER A 103 -20.43 11.23 24.81
N ASP A 104 -21.44 10.38 24.70
CA ASP A 104 -22.77 10.78 24.21
C ASP A 104 -23.28 11.93 25.10
N ASP A 105 -23.05 13.19 24.70
CA ASP A 105 -23.81 14.32 25.23
C ASP A 105 -24.93 14.68 24.25
N MET A 106 -26.10 14.10 24.52
CA MET A 106 -27.38 14.58 24.01
C MET A 106 -27.69 15.94 24.65
N GLY A 107 -27.10 17.01 24.11
CA GLY A 107 -27.35 18.41 24.47
C GLY A 107 -28.07 19.17 23.36
N SER A 108 -29.29 19.61 23.66
CA SER A 108 -30.27 20.26 22.79
C SER A 108 -29.88 21.61 22.17
N ASP A 109 -30.43 21.85 20.97
CA ASP A 109 -30.81 23.13 20.36
C ASP A 109 -29.74 24.20 20.04
N ALA A 110 -29.37 24.29 18.75
CA ALA A 110 -29.34 25.57 18.03
C ALA A 110 -29.49 25.36 16.51
N LEU A 111 -30.62 25.78 15.95
CA LEU A 111 -30.84 25.95 14.52
C LEU A 111 -29.96 27.11 14.00
N GLY A 112 -29.15 26.85 12.97
CA GLY A 112 -28.40 27.86 12.23
C GLY A 112 -27.87 27.28 10.92
N GLU A 113 -28.15 27.99 9.83
CA GLU A 113 -28.09 27.52 8.44
C GLU A 113 -26.69 27.37 7.83
N SER A 114 -26.64 26.58 6.75
CA SER A 114 -25.80 26.69 5.55
C SER A 114 -24.45 25.93 5.46
N ASN A 115 -24.45 24.98 4.51
CA ASN A 115 -23.37 24.42 3.68
C ASN A 115 -21.96 24.99 3.81
N VAL A 116 -20.98 24.13 4.19
CA VAL A 116 -19.75 23.87 3.43
C VAL A 116 -19.30 22.43 3.74
N PHE A 117 -19.13 21.57 2.73
CA PHE A 117 -18.34 20.33 2.83
C PHE A 117 -16.86 20.75 2.87
N GLU A 118 -16.38 21.15 4.05
CA GLU A 118 -14.94 21.34 4.32
C GLU A 118 -14.38 20.01 4.82
N GLY A 119 -13.26 19.59 4.21
CA GLY A 119 -12.68 18.25 4.39
C GLY A 119 -12.43 17.88 5.85
N GLU A 120 -12.56 16.58 6.13
CA GLU A 120 -12.29 16.03 7.46
C GLU A 120 -10.93 16.51 7.99
N THR A 121 -10.93 17.04 9.21
CA THR A 121 -9.71 17.53 9.86
C THR A 121 -8.72 16.38 10.04
N LYS A 122 -7.41 16.68 10.10
CA LYS A 122 -6.35 15.67 10.32
C LYS A 122 -6.66 14.80 11.55
N GLU A 123 -7.17 15.41 12.61
CA GLU A 123 -7.60 14.73 13.84
C GLU A 123 -8.71 13.70 13.59
N HIS A 124 -9.72 14.03 12.77
CA HIS A 124 -10.81 13.10 12.42
C HIS A 124 -10.30 11.89 11.63
N ARG A 125 -9.43 12.13 10.64
CA ARG A 125 -8.80 11.07 9.83
C ARG A 125 -7.95 10.12 10.68
N HIS A 126 -7.19 10.68 11.61
CA HIS A 126 -6.35 9.94 12.55
C HIS A 126 -7.18 9.15 13.57
N ALA A 127 -8.28 9.71 14.08
CA ALA A 127 -9.18 9.01 14.99
C ALA A 127 -9.84 7.80 14.31
N SER A 128 -10.24 7.97 13.04
CA SER A 128 -10.74 6.89 12.20
C SER A 128 -9.68 5.79 12.01
N ALA A 129 -8.44 6.16 11.65
CA ALA A 129 -7.34 5.21 11.48
C ALA A 129 -7.03 4.40 12.77
N LEU A 130 -7.06 5.04 13.94
CA LEU A 130 -6.81 4.37 15.22
C LEU A 130 -7.84 3.27 15.50
N LYS A 131 -9.12 3.51 15.16
CA LYS A 131 -10.19 2.52 15.31
C LYS A 131 -9.93 1.24 14.49
N PHE A 132 -9.27 1.37 13.34
CA PHE A 132 -9.05 0.26 12.42
C PHE A 132 -7.75 -0.52 12.67
N ILE A 133 -6.74 0.10 13.30
CA ILE A 133 -5.51 -0.61 13.68
C ILE A 133 -5.79 -1.80 14.59
N ASP A 134 -6.72 -1.64 15.53
CA ASP A 134 -7.10 -2.67 16.51
C ASP A 134 -8.33 -3.51 16.05
N ALA A 135 -8.87 -3.25 14.86
CA ALA A 135 -10.05 -3.97 14.38
C ALA A 135 -9.70 -5.44 14.01
N PRO A 136 -10.58 -6.41 14.32
CA PRO A 136 -10.39 -7.80 13.92
C PRO A 136 -10.59 -7.99 12.41
N SER A 137 -11.34 -7.09 11.77
CA SER A 137 -11.49 -7.02 10.31
C SER A 137 -10.64 -5.88 9.77
N ASP A 138 -9.83 -6.19 8.75
CA ASP A 138 -9.08 -5.20 7.99
C ASP A 138 -9.93 -4.51 6.91
N LEU A 139 -11.24 -4.79 6.85
CA LEU A 139 -12.17 -4.24 5.87
C LEU A 139 -13.44 -3.72 6.53
N VAL A 140 -13.74 -2.45 6.26
CA VAL A 140 -14.99 -1.75 6.53
C VAL A 140 -15.36 -0.98 5.27
N PRO A 141 -16.34 -1.45 4.48
CA PRO A 141 -16.70 -0.88 3.19
C PRO A 141 -16.85 0.65 3.21
N ARG A 142 -16.14 1.33 2.30
CA ARG A 142 -16.14 2.79 2.08
C ARG A 142 -15.68 3.64 3.26
N ILE A 143 -15.20 3.03 4.34
CA ILE A 143 -14.65 3.73 5.51
C ILE A 143 -13.19 3.32 5.72
N TYR A 144 -12.88 2.04 5.58
CA TYR A 144 -11.54 1.50 5.67
C TYR A 144 -11.40 0.25 4.81
N GLU A 145 -10.83 0.40 3.62
CA GLU A 145 -10.59 -0.71 2.68
C GLU A 145 -9.25 -1.45 2.94
N GLY A 146 -8.77 -1.44 4.19
CA GLY A 146 -7.50 -2.05 4.56
C GLY A 146 -6.28 -1.16 4.32
N GLY A 147 -5.12 -1.78 4.09
CA GLY A 147 -3.90 -1.11 3.65
C GLY A 147 -2.83 -0.84 4.72
N LEU A 148 -3.16 -0.85 6.03
CA LEU A 148 -2.17 -0.68 7.11
C LEU A 148 -1.33 -1.95 7.35
N LYS A 149 -1.91 -3.11 7.08
CA LYS A 149 -1.24 -4.41 7.13
C LYS A 149 -0.78 -4.82 5.73
N THR A 150 0.29 -5.60 5.66
CA THR A 150 0.75 -6.22 4.41
C THR A 150 -0.03 -7.51 4.19
N TRP A 151 -0.64 -7.65 3.01
CA TRP A 151 -1.42 -8.82 2.62
C TRP A 151 -0.57 -9.77 1.76
N GLU A 152 -0.80 -11.08 1.86
CA GLU A 152 0.06 -12.11 1.27
C GLU A 152 0.18 -12.04 -0.25
N CYS A 153 -0.90 -11.68 -0.97
CA CYS A 153 -0.84 -11.59 -2.43
C CYS A 153 0.14 -10.52 -2.92
N SER A 154 0.46 -9.51 -2.10
CA SER A 154 1.44 -8.47 -2.47
C SER A 154 2.86 -9.03 -2.50
N ILE A 155 3.15 -10.00 -1.63
CA ILE A 155 4.41 -10.75 -1.57
C ILE A 155 4.49 -11.69 -2.77
N ASP A 156 3.40 -12.40 -3.09
CA ASP A 156 3.34 -13.26 -4.27
C ASP A 156 3.57 -12.45 -5.57
N LEU A 157 3.01 -11.24 -5.64
CA LEU A 157 3.20 -10.33 -6.77
C LEU A 157 4.66 -9.93 -6.94
N VAL A 158 5.37 -9.63 -5.84
CA VAL A 158 6.83 -9.37 -5.87
C VAL A 158 7.61 -10.58 -6.38
N GLU A 159 7.30 -11.79 -5.92
CA GLU A 159 7.98 -13.00 -6.41
C GLU A 159 7.76 -13.18 -7.93
N TYR A 160 6.54 -12.94 -8.42
CA TYR A 160 6.26 -13.00 -9.85
C TYR A 160 7.00 -11.91 -10.63
N LEU A 161 7.05 -10.68 -10.13
CA LEU A 161 7.80 -9.58 -10.72
C LEU A 161 9.32 -9.87 -10.80
N ASP A 162 9.92 -10.62 -9.86
CA ASP A 162 11.32 -11.09 -10.00
C ASP A 162 11.47 -12.17 -11.09
N SER A 163 10.44 -13.03 -11.23
CA SER A 163 10.46 -14.17 -12.13
C SER A 163 10.37 -13.78 -13.61
N ILE A 164 9.51 -12.80 -13.91
CA ILE A 164 9.50 -12.15 -15.21
C ILE A 164 10.65 -11.16 -15.17
N LYS A 165 11.63 -11.24 -16.07
CA LYS A 165 12.75 -10.27 -16.12
C LYS A 165 12.29 -8.82 -16.44
N GLY A 166 10.99 -8.53 -16.31
CA GLY A 166 10.27 -7.31 -16.66
C GLY A 166 10.64 -6.07 -15.84
N LEU A 167 11.44 -6.21 -14.78
CA LEU A 167 12.01 -5.04 -14.10
C LEU A 167 13.22 -4.43 -14.81
N LYS A 168 13.89 -5.17 -15.71
CA LYS A 168 14.95 -4.59 -16.53
C LYS A 168 14.35 -3.62 -17.55
N GLY A 169 14.23 -2.35 -17.17
CA GLY A 169 13.77 -1.28 -18.06
C GLY A 169 12.55 -0.50 -17.57
N LEU A 170 12.25 -0.49 -16.26
CA LEU A 170 11.25 0.44 -15.70
C LEU A 170 11.76 1.88 -15.58
N CYS A 171 13.05 2.12 -15.75
CA CYS A 171 13.56 3.47 -15.92
C CYS A 171 12.91 4.13 -17.14
N GLY A 172 12.28 5.29 -16.93
CA GLY A 172 11.54 6.00 -17.96
C GLY A 172 10.11 5.50 -18.19
N LYS A 173 9.55 4.73 -17.25
CA LYS A 173 8.22 4.12 -17.36
C LYS A 173 7.25 4.67 -16.33
N ASP A 174 5.97 4.60 -16.66
CA ASP A 174 4.87 4.99 -15.80
C ASP A 174 4.23 3.75 -15.18
N VAL A 175 4.18 3.69 -13.85
CA VAL A 175 3.64 2.57 -13.08
C VAL A 175 2.48 3.05 -12.21
N LEU A 176 1.41 2.27 -12.14
CA LEU A 176 0.26 2.51 -11.27
C LEU A 176 0.04 1.32 -10.34
N GLU A 177 -0.07 1.57 -9.04
CA GLU A 177 -0.53 0.59 -8.06
C GLU A 177 -1.87 1.04 -7.46
N LEU A 178 -2.93 0.25 -7.69
CA LEU A 178 -4.28 0.47 -7.17
C LEU A 178 -4.49 -0.31 -5.88
N GLY A 179 -5.02 0.35 -4.84
CA GLY A 179 -5.12 -0.23 -3.50
C GLY A 179 -3.74 -0.56 -2.92
N CYS A 180 -2.84 0.41 -2.96
CA CYS A 180 -1.41 0.17 -2.71
C CYS A 180 -1.09 -0.23 -1.26
N GLY A 181 -1.86 0.19 -0.26
CA GLY A 181 -1.60 -0.17 1.13
C GLY A 181 -0.15 0.10 1.56
N THR A 182 0.53 -0.95 2.04
CA THR A 182 1.97 -0.90 2.40
C THR A 182 2.94 -0.77 1.21
N ALA A 183 2.43 -0.75 -0.02
CA ALA A 183 3.10 -0.54 -1.30
C ALA A 183 4.18 -1.57 -1.69
N VAL A 184 4.15 -2.77 -1.11
CA VAL A 184 5.19 -3.80 -1.29
C VAL A 184 5.61 -4.03 -2.76
N PRO A 185 4.70 -4.16 -3.73
CA PRO A 185 5.05 -4.24 -5.16
C PRO A 185 5.81 -3.01 -5.68
N SER A 186 5.35 -1.80 -5.38
CA SER A 186 6.06 -0.56 -5.74
C SER A 186 7.38 -0.37 -5.01
N LEU A 187 7.49 -0.81 -3.74
CA LEU A 187 8.77 -0.79 -3.01
C LEU A 187 9.80 -1.69 -3.67
N TYR A 188 9.39 -2.86 -4.17
CA TYR A 188 10.26 -3.75 -4.94
C TYR A 188 10.78 -3.07 -6.22
N ILE A 189 9.90 -2.38 -6.95
CA ILE A 189 10.26 -1.60 -8.15
C ILE A 189 11.24 -0.47 -7.79
N LEU A 190 10.93 0.32 -6.77
CA LEU A 190 11.79 1.41 -6.29
C LEU A 190 13.15 0.90 -5.83
N CYS A 191 13.18 -0.24 -5.14
CA CYS A 191 14.42 -0.90 -4.75
C CYS A 191 15.28 -1.23 -5.99
N ASP A 192 14.71 -1.88 -7.01
CA ASP A 192 15.45 -2.17 -8.25
C ASP A 192 15.97 -0.89 -8.93
N LEU A 193 15.16 0.18 -9.00
CA LEU A 193 15.57 1.47 -9.55
C LEU A 193 16.72 2.10 -8.77
N PHE A 194 16.68 2.06 -7.43
CA PHE A 194 17.75 2.63 -6.61
C PHE A 194 19.05 1.86 -6.66
N PHE A 195 18.99 0.53 -6.84
CA PHE A 195 20.16 -0.32 -7.00
C PHE A 195 20.73 -0.31 -8.43
N ASN A 196 19.91 0.03 -9.43
CA ASN A 196 20.29 0.10 -10.84
C ASN A 196 20.04 1.51 -11.40
N PRO A 197 20.87 2.51 -11.03
CA PRO A 197 20.69 3.88 -11.49
C PRO A 197 20.79 4.00 -13.02
N PRO A 198 20.10 4.98 -13.63
CA PRO A 198 20.16 5.22 -15.07
C PRO A 198 21.59 5.52 -15.55
N PRO A 199 21.94 5.19 -16.82
CA PRO A 199 23.26 5.44 -17.37
C PRO A 199 23.64 6.92 -17.32
N SER A 200 24.85 7.24 -16.83
CA SER A 200 25.34 8.62 -16.65
C SER A 200 25.58 9.41 -17.95
N ASP A 201 25.49 8.75 -19.10
CA ASP A 201 25.89 9.31 -20.41
C ASP A 201 24.73 9.99 -21.16
N THR A 202 23.52 10.01 -20.58
CA THR A 202 22.37 10.71 -21.17
C THR A 202 22.33 12.17 -20.76
N THR A 203 22.18 13.08 -21.74
CA THR A 203 22.03 14.52 -21.50
C THR A 203 20.75 14.89 -20.73
N GLN A 204 19.77 13.98 -20.67
CA GLN A 204 18.55 14.10 -19.88
C GLN A 204 18.11 12.72 -19.41
N LEU A 205 17.93 12.55 -18.09
CA LEU A 205 17.43 11.31 -17.50
C LEU A 205 15.94 11.13 -17.89
N PRO A 206 15.52 9.95 -18.36
CA PRO A 206 14.10 9.70 -18.62
C PRO A 206 13.32 9.72 -17.30
N GLU A 207 12.17 10.38 -17.28
CA GLU A 207 11.32 10.46 -16.08
C GLU A 207 10.60 9.13 -15.85
N THR A 208 10.68 8.63 -14.62
CA THR A 208 9.91 7.46 -14.17
C THR A 208 8.82 7.97 -13.22
N ILE A 209 7.55 7.67 -13.48
CA ILE A 209 6.46 8.14 -12.62
C ILE A 209 5.76 6.94 -11.99
N ILE A 210 5.66 6.95 -10.65
CA ILE A 210 4.95 5.92 -9.88
C ILE A 210 3.73 6.55 -9.23
N TYR A 211 2.55 6.03 -9.57
CA TYR A 211 1.26 6.44 -9.05
C TYR A 211 0.83 5.42 -8.00
N LEU A 212 0.58 5.90 -6.79
CA LEU A 212 0.14 5.08 -5.65
C LEU A 212 -1.24 5.56 -5.24
N GLN A 213 -2.24 4.70 -5.44
CA GLN A 213 -3.61 4.99 -5.08
C GLN A 213 -4.06 4.08 -3.93
N ASP A 214 -4.64 4.65 -2.89
CA ASP A 214 -5.34 3.93 -1.82
C ASP A 214 -6.70 4.59 -1.55
N TYR A 215 -7.61 3.89 -0.89
CA TYR A 215 -8.86 4.53 -0.47
C TYR A 215 -8.58 5.56 0.64
N ASN A 216 -7.70 5.21 1.59
CA ASN A 216 -7.50 5.97 2.82
C ASN A 216 -6.25 6.83 2.72
N ASP A 217 -6.36 8.14 2.98
CA ASP A 217 -5.18 9.01 3.04
C ASP A 217 -4.26 8.71 4.23
N SER A 218 -4.82 8.25 5.36
CA SER A 218 -4.08 7.80 6.52
C SER A 218 -3.16 6.61 6.21
N VAL A 219 -3.52 5.74 5.26
CA VAL A 219 -2.63 4.65 4.79
C VAL A 219 -1.42 5.25 4.07
N LEU A 220 -1.65 6.21 3.18
CA LEU A 220 -0.58 6.88 2.44
C LEU A 220 0.40 7.61 3.38
N GLU A 221 -0.14 8.27 4.41
CA GLU A 221 0.60 9.01 5.42
C GLU A 221 1.34 8.11 6.41
N LEU A 222 0.67 7.10 6.96
CA LEU A 222 1.19 6.31 8.07
C LEU A 222 2.06 5.14 7.64
N VAL A 223 1.87 4.57 6.44
CA VAL A 223 2.61 3.38 6.00
C VAL A 223 3.25 3.52 4.62
N THR A 224 2.54 4.01 3.61
CA THR A 224 3.02 4.00 2.21
C THR A 224 4.26 4.90 2.04
N LEU A 225 4.18 6.19 2.41
CA LEU A 225 5.33 7.10 2.31
C LEU A 225 6.50 6.67 3.22
N PRO A 226 6.30 6.34 4.51
CA PRO A 226 7.39 5.84 5.36
C PRO A 226 8.14 4.67 4.74
N ASN A 227 7.44 3.70 4.16
CA ASN A 227 8.08 2.55 3.52
C ASN A 227 8.91 2.92 2.28
N ILE A 228 8.44 3.89 1.49
CA ILE A 228 9.19 4.43 0.34
C ILE A 228 10.47 5.11 0.81
N LEU A 229 10.37 5.94 1.85
CA LEU A 229 11.52 6.62 2.43
C LEU A 229 12.54 5.61 2.97
N LEU A 230 12.09 4.55 3.65
CA LEU A 230 12.94 3.46 4.13
C LEU A 230 13.63 2.72 2.97
N THR A 231 12.90 2.44 1.89
CA THR A 231 13.44 1.79 0.69
C THR A 231 14.57 2.62 0.08
N TRP A 232 14.39 3.95 -0.02
CA TRP A 232 15.48 4.84 -0.44
C TRP A 232 16.63 4.86 0.58
N TYR A 233 16.32 4.99 1.87
CA TYR A 233 17.32 5.11 2.95
C TYR A 233 18.22 3.87 3.08
N LEU A 234 17.72 2.68 2.74
CA LEU A 234 18.49 1.43 2.80
C LEU A 234 19.14 1.04 1.48
N SER A 235 18.88 1.80 0.42
CA SER A 235 19.50 1.57 -0.88
C SER A 235 20.86 2.29 -1.01
N PRO A 236 21.64 2.01 -2.08
CA PRO A 236 22.81 2.80 -2.43
C PRO A 236 22.51 4.28 -2.71
N ALA A 237 21.26 4.64 -3.05
CA ALA A 237 20.84 5.99 -3.41
C ALA A 237 21.08 7.03 -2.29
N SER A 238 20.99 6.61 -1.03
CA SER A 238 21.18 7.48 0.14
C SER A 238 22.59 7.38 0.74
N LEU A 239 23.53 6.69 0.07
CA LEU A 239 24.90 6.49 0.57
C LEU A 239 25.57 7.83 0.92
N SER A 240 25.49 8.82 0.04
CA SER A 240 26.09 10.15 0.25
C SER A 240 25.55 10.84 1.51
N TYR A 241 24.24 10.78 1.72
CA TYR A 241 23.58 11.30 2.91
C TYR A 241 24.10 10.60 4.17
N ARG A 242 24.07 9.26 4.19
CA ARG A 242 24.48 8.48 5.37
C ARG A 242 25.94 8.70 5.74
N THR A 243 26.86 8.73 4.75
CA THR A 243 28.30 8.93 5.00
C THR A 243 28.65 10.36 5.40
N SER A 244 27.88 11.36 4.95
CA SER A 244 28.14 12.77 5.31
C SER A 244 27.96 13.06 6.81
N ARG A 245 27.14 12.25 7.49
CA ARG A 245 26.83 12.40 8.92
C ARG A 245 27.87 11.75 9.84
N THR A 246 28.55 10.70 9.37
CA THR A 246 29.59 10.00 10.14
C THR A 246 30.90 10.79 10.27
N THR A 247 31.07 11.90 9.54
CA THR A 247 32.32 12.70 9.52
C THR A 247 32.25 14.02 10.30
N SER A 248 31.15 14.31 11.02
CA SER A 248 31.04 15.52 11.84
C SER A 248 31.75 15.35 13.21
N PRO A 249 32.56 16.32 13.67
CA PRO A 249 33.37 16.21 14.88
C PRO A 249 32.62 16.64 16.16
N GLU A 250 31.37 16.20 16.33
CA GLU A 250 30.62 16.44 17.58
C GLU A 250 30.74 15.26 18.55
N PRO A 251 30.78 15.51 19.87
CA PRO A 251 30.98 14.47 20.87
C PRO A 251 29.76 13.56 20.96
N GLU A 252 29.99 12.27 20.74
CA GLU A 252 29.18 11.08 21.05
C GLU A 252 27.80 11.34 21.65
N THR A 253 26.79 11.42 20.78
CA THR A 253 25.44 10.91 21.05
C THR A 253 24.96 10.10 19.83
N ASP A 254 25.07 8.78 19.96
CA ASP A 254 24.43 7.67 19.22
C ASP A 254 24.35 7.68 17.68
N ASP A 255 25.30 6.93 17.09
CA ASP A 255 25.12 5.83 16.13
C ASP A 255 24.00 5.91 15.07
N LEU A 256 24.36 6.31 13.85
CA LEU A 256 23.73 5.73 12.66
C LEU A 256 24.66 4.65 12.10
N PRO A 257 24.30 3.35 12.20
CA PRO A 257 25.19 2.27 11.81
C PRO A 257 25.50 2.31 10.29
N PRO A 258 26.71 1.91 9.87
CA PRO A 258 26.94 1.53 8.48
C PRO A 258 25.91 0.45 8.09
N PHE A 259 25.51 0.42 6.80
CA PHE A 259 24.53 -0.49 6.19
C PHE A 259 24.20 -1.67 7.11
N PRO A 260 22.97 -1.80 7.66
CA PRO A 260 22.64 -2.93 8.52
C PRO A 260 22.91 -4.20 7.71
N SER A 261 24.02 -4.87 8.04
CA SER A 261 24.49 -6.05 7.32
C SER A 261 23.58 -7.24 7.61
N THR A 262 22.77 -7.11 8.65
CA THR A 262 21.69 -7.99 9.03
C THR A 262 20.35 -7.27 8.92
N PRO A 263 19.29 -7.95 8.44
CA PRO A 263 17.93 -7.43 8.50
C PRO A 263 17.48 -7.46 9.96
N GLU A 264 17.85 -6.43 10.72
CA GLU A 264 17.40 -6.23 12.10
C GLU A 264 16.46 -5.02 12.15
N PRO A 265 15.49 -5.02 13.08
CA PRO A 265 14.71 -3.83 13.38
C PRO A 265 15.60 -2.65 13.79
N PHE A 266 15.24 -1.45 13.36
CA PHE A 266 15.96 -0.23 13.74
C PHE A 266 15.03 0.99 13.79
N GLU A 267 15.52 2.06 14.41
CA GLU A 267 14.83 3.36 14.44
C GLU A 267 15.49 4.35 13.48
N LEU A 268 14.69 5.07 12.71
CA LEU A 268 15.15 6.10 11.78
C LEU A 268 14.75 7.50 12.25
N PRO A 269 15.70 8.34 12.68
CA PRO A 269 15.44 9.74 12.97
C PRO A 269 15.04 10.52 11.71
N ILE A 270 13.85 11.09 11.72
CA ILE A 270 13.29 11.87 10.60
C ILE A 270 13.69 13.34 10.75
N THR A 271 14.76 13.71 10.05
CA THR A 271 15.31 15.08 10.07
C THR A 271 14.95 15.86 8.81
N PRO A 272 14.90 17.22 8.85
CA PRO A 272 14.75 18.03 7.63
C PRO A 272 15.81 17.71 6.57
N ALA A 273 17.05 17.42 7.00
CA ALA A 273 18.13 17.01 6.11
C ALA A 273 17.86 15.66 5.42
N LEU A 274 17.25 14.69 6.13
CA LEU A 274 16.82 13.41 5.55
C LEU A 274 15.79 13.65 4.44
N LYS A 275 14.74 14.42 4.76
CA LYS A 275 13.65 14.76 3.81
C LYS A 275 14.21 15.46 2.56
N SER A 276 15.09 16.44 2.75
CA SER A 276 15.72 17.14 1.63
C SER A 276 16.59 16.22 0.79
N ALA A 277 17.42 15.37 1.40
CA ALA A 277 18.27 14.44 0.67
C ALA A 277 17.47 13.40 -0.12
N PHE A 278 16.35 12.93 0.44
CA PHE A 278 15.41 12.05 -0.25
C PHE A 278 14.81 12.71 -1.50
N LEU A 279 14.26 13.92 -1.35
CA LEU A 279 13.68 14.68 -2.47
C LEU A 279 14.72 15.01 -3.54
N THR A 280 15.91 15.44 -3.15
CA THR A 280 17.04 15.69 -4.07
C THR A 280 17.44 14.42 -4.81
N SER A 281 17.54 13.28 -4.12
CA SER A 281 17.87 12.01 -4.74
C SER A 281 16.84 11.62 -5.81
N LEU A 282 15.55 11.66 -5.48
CA LEU A 282 14.48 11.34 -6.44
C LEU A 282 14.58 12.21 -7.69
N LYS A 283 14.72 13.53 -7.53
CA LYS A 283 14.68 14.48 -8.63
C LYS A 283 15.96 14.52 -9.45
N GLU A 284 17.11 14.63 -8.79
CA GLU A 284 18.38 14.95 -9.47
C GLU A 284 19.15 13.71 -9.90
N ALA A 285 19.12 12.64 -9.09
CA ALA A 285 19.90 11.44 -9.37
C ALA A 285 19.14 10.39 -10.17
N TYR A 286 17.83 10.25 -9.96
CA TYR A 286 17.02 9.19 -10.57
C TYR A 286 15.92 9.68 -11.51
N ASN A 287 15.55 10.97 -11.46
CA ASN A 287 14.39 11.54 -12.15
C ASN A 287 13.11 10.71 -11.94
N ILE A 288 12.84 10.36 -10.68
CA ILE A 288 11.65 9.62 -10.25
C ILE A 288 10.65 10.59 -9.64
N THR A 289 9.41 10.57 -10.15
CA THR A 289 8.27 11.29 -9.59
C THR A 289 7.31 10.29 -8.94
N ILE A 290 6.94 10.50 -7.69
CA ILE A 290 5.97 9.65 -6.98
C ILE A 290 4.74 10.49 -6.67
N ARG A 291 3.56 10.01 -7.07
CA ARG A 291 2.27 10.69 -6.91
C ARG A 291 1.33 9.84 -6.08
N PHE A 292 0.62 10.47 -5.15
CA PHE A 292 -0.22 9.80 -4.16
C PHE A 292 -1.67 10.23 -4.33
N PHE A 293 -2.59 9.26 -4.34
CA PHE A 293 -4.01 9.50 -4.55
C PHE A 293 -4.83 8.76 -3.50
N SER A 294 -5.65 9.49 -2.76
CA SER A 294 -6.58 8.90 -1.78
C SER A 294 -8.02 9.07 -2.23
N GLY A 295 -8.84 8.04 -2.10
CA GLY A 295 -10.29 8.06 -2.34
C GLY A 295 -10.75 6.96 -3.28
N SER A 296 -12.00 7.04 -3.75
CA SER A 296 -12.61 5.98 -4.54
C SER A 296 -11.98 5.79 -5.92
N TRP A 297 -12.00 4.54 -6.42
CA TRP A 297 -11.58 4.22 -7.78
C TRP A 297 -12.41 4.97 -8.82
N SER A 298 -13.72 5.08 -8.64
CA SER A 298 -14.61 5.76 -9.59
C SER A 298 -14.21 7.23 -9.80
N SER A 299 -13.89 7.93 -8.71
CA SER A 299 -13.44 9.32 -8.75
C SER A 299 -12.02 9.43 -9.34
N PHE A 300 -11.14 8.47 -9.03
CA PHE A 300 -9.81 8.40 -9.63
C PHE A 300 -9.89 8.15 -11.15
N THR A 301 -10.75 7.24 -11.61
CA THR A 301 -10.99 6.97 -13.04
C THR A 301 -11.38 8.24 -13.78
N ALA A 302 -12.28 9.05 -13.19
CA ALA A 302 -12.76 10.29 -13.81
C ALA A 302 -11.64 11.34 -13.97
N GLN A 303 -10.65 11.34 -13.09
CA GLN A 303 -9.51 12.27 -13.12
C GLN A 303 -8.34 11.77 -13.96
N LEU A 304 -8.21 10.45 -14.15
CA LEU A 304 -7.10 9.81 -14.85
C LEU A 304 -6.81 10.40 -16.24
N PRO A 305 -7.82 10.76 -17.08
CA PRO A 305 -7.61 11.44 -18.36
C PRO A 305 -6.85 12.76 -18.27
N ILE A 306 -7.00 13.46 -17.15
CA ILE A 306 -6.42 14.78 -16.90
C ILE A 306 -5.04 14.64 -16.22
N LEU A 307 -4.92 13.67 -15.30
CA LEU A 307 -3.73 13.49 -14.45
C LEU A 307 -2.55 12.84 -15.16
N HIS A 308 -2.83 12.00 -16.14
CA HIS A 308 -1.85 11.31 -16.96
C HIS A 308 -2.31 11.49 -18.40
N SER A 309 -1.47 11.32 -19.43
CA SER A 309 -1.91 11.48 -20.84
C SER A 309 -1.74 10.23 -21.69
N LYS A 310 -0.95 9.27 -21.19
CA LYS A 310 -0.57 8.04 -21.90
C LYS A 310 -1.19 6.82 -21.21
N ALA A 311 -0.96 5.65 -21.79
CA ALA A 311 -1.15 4.40 -21.07
C ALA A 311 0.01 4.19 -20.07
N PHE A 312 -0.31 3.66 -18.90
CA PHE A 312 0.69 3.16 -17.97
C PHE A 312 1.41 1.97 -18.58
N ASN A 313 2.70 1.84 -18.30
CA ASN A 313 3.47 0.69 -18.75
C ASN A 313 3.17 -0.55 -17.90
N LEU A 314 2.89 -0.34 -16.61
CA LEU A 314 2.57 -1.40 -15.67
C LEU A 314 1.48 -0.93 -14.70
N VAL A 315 0.42 -1.73 -14.57
CA VAL A 315 -0.67 -1.54 -13.62
C VAL A 315 -0.68 -2.74 -12.68
N LEU A 316 -0.58 -2.47 -11.38
CA LEU A 316 -0.49 -3.47 -10.32
C LEU A 316 -1.67 -3.31 -9.37
N THR A 317 -2.18 -4.43 -8.88
CA THR A 317 -3.10 -4.42 -7.75
C THR A 317 -3.05 -5.76 -7.02
N SER A 318 -3.24 -5.73 -5.71
CA SER A 318 -3.16 -6.91 -4.85
C SER A 318 -4.29 -6.91 -3.83
N GLU A 319 -5.05 -8.00 -3.79
CA GLU A 319 -6.21 -8.20 -2.90
C GLU A 319 -7.25 -7.08 -2.98
N THR A 320 -7.64 -6.69 -4.19
CA THR A 320 -8.63 -5.63 -4.45
C THR A 320 -9.94 -6.13 -5.05
N ILE A 321 -10.04 -7.43 -5.36
CA ILE A 321 -11.22 -8.06 -5.99
C ILE A 321 -12.13 -8.75 -4.97
N TYR A 322 -11.96 -8.49 -3.67
CA TYR A 322 -12.71 -9.16 -2.60
C TYR A 322 -14.19 -8.76 -2.53
N ARG A 323 -14.57 -7.63 -3.15
CA ARG A 323 -15.94 -7.12 -3.20
C ARG A 323 -16.41 -6.96 -4.63
N THR A 324 -17.46 -7.69 -4.99
CA THR A 324 -18.07 -7.67 -6.33
C THR A 324 -18.61 -6.29 -6.72
N ASP A 325 -19.16 -5.55 -5.76
CA ASP A 325 -19.76 -4.23 -6.00
C ASP A 325 -18.74 -3.16 -6.46
N SER A 326 -17.45 -3.38 -6.19
CA SER A 326 -16.38 -2.48 -6.63
C SER A 326 -15.68 -2.91 -7.91
N LEU A 327 -16.03 -4.07 -8.47
CA LEU A 327 -15.45 -4.52 -9.73
C LEU A 327 -15.69 -3.56 -10.89
N PRO A 328 -16.87 -2.92 -11.06
CA PRO A 328 -17.07 -1.97 -12.14
C PRO A 328 -16.05 -0.83 -12.11
N SER A 329 -15.87 -0.16 -10.97
CA SER A 329 -14.95 0.97 -10.85
C SER A 329 -13.48 0.56 -10.93
N LEU A 330 -13.13 -0.60 -10.37
CA LEU A 330 -11.77 -1.16 -10.45
C LEU A 330 -11.38 -1.51 -11.90
N VAL A 331 -12.24 -2.25 -12.59
CA VAL A 331 -11.99 -2.71 -13.96
C VAL A 331 -11.97 -1.55 -14.94
N ASP A 332 -12.86 -0.56 -14.81
CA ASP A 332 -12.80 0.65 -15.63
C ASP A 332 -11.52 1.44 -15.42
N THR A 333 -11.03 1.53 -14.17
CA THR A 333 -9.73 2.16 -13.87
C THR A 333 -8.59 1.43 -14.55
N MET A 334 -8.52 0.09 -14.41
CA MET A 334 -7.48 -0.73 -15.03
C MET A 334 -7.51 -0.60 -16.56
N ARG A 335 -8.70 -0.66 -17.16
CA ARG A 335 -8.90 -0.51 -18.61
C ARG A 335 -8.38 0.83 -19.10
N LEU A 336 -8.79 1.93 -18.46
CA LEU A 336 -8.37 3.28 -18.84
C LEU A 336 -6.88 3.54 -18.59
N ALA A 337 -6.29 2.87 -17.60
CA ALA A 337 -4.87 2.95 -17.32
C ALA A 337 -4.03 2.20 -18.37
N CYS A 338 -4.51 1.06 -18.90
CA CYS A 338 -3.75 0.22 -19.82
C CYS A 338 -3.88 0.60 -21.30
N LEU A 339 -4.98 1.25 -21.69
CA LEU A 339 -5.25 1.55 -23.10
C LEU A 339 -4.67 2.90 -23.56
N PRO A 340 -4.04 2.96 -24.75
CA PRO A 340 -3.68 4.23 -25.37
C PRO A 340 -4.90 5.11 -25.60
N ARG A 341 -4.71 6.42 -25.49
CA ARG A 341 -5.82 7.39 -25.59
C ARG A 341 -5.99 8.01 -26.97
N SER A 342 -5.00 7.79 -27.83
CA SER A 342 -4.98 8.24 -29.22
C SER A 342 -4.50 7.09 -30.10
N ALA A 343 -5.05 6.98 -31.31
CA ALA A 343 -4.57 6.04 -32.32
C ALA A 343 -3.19 6.44 -32.89
N ASP A 344 -2.76 7.69 -32.69
CA ASP A 344 -1.43 8.20 -33.05
C ASP A 344 -0.38 7.97 -31.95
N ASP A 345 -0.80 7.45 -30.79
CA ASP A 345 0.12 6.98 -29.77
C ASP A 345 0.66 5.63 -30.28
N ASP A 346 1.93 5.57 -30.71
CA ASP A 346 2.69 4.32 -30.97
C ASP A 346 2.85 3.47 -29.67
N ALA A 347 1.97 3.66 -28.69
CA ALA A 347 2.06 3.19 -27.33
C ALA A 347 1.66 1.72 -27.23
N ILE A 348 2.63 0.95 -26.75
CA ILE A 348 2.46 -0.41 -26.27
C ILE A 348 1.39 -0.40 -25.17
N LYS A 349 0.39 -1.27 -25.27
CA LYS A 349 -0.61 -1.49 -24.20
C LYS A 349 0.09 -1.81 -22.89
N GLY A 350 -0.38 -1.22 -21.79
CA GLY A 350 0.15 -1.48 -20.45
C GLY A 350 -0.07 -2.92 -20.00
N GLU A 351 0.89 -3.49 -19.29
CA GLU A 351 0.70 -4.79 -18.61
C GLU A 351 -0.10 -4.57 -17.32
N CYS A 352 -1.18 -5.33 -17.13
CA CYS A 352 -1.99 -5.29 -15.91
C CYS A 352 -1.88 -6.60 -15.15
N LEU A 353 -1.45 -6.54 -13.88
CA LEU A 353 -1.30 -7.68 -12.99
C LEU A 353 -2.19 -7.53 -11.75
N VAL A 354 -3.01 -8.56 -11.50
CA VAL A 354 -3.92 -8.65 -10.36
C VAL A 354 -3.53 -9.85 -9.52
N ALA A 355 -3.03 -9.63 -8.31
CA ALA A 355 -2.77 -10.69 -7.34
C ALA A 355 -3.96 -10.85 -6.39
N ALA A 356 -4.52 -12.05 -6.26
CA ALA A 356 -5.75 -12.26 -5.50
C ALA A 356 -5.86 -13.64 -4.87
N LYS A 357 -6.61 -13.74 -3.77
CA LYS A 357 -7.12 -15.00 -3.26
C LYS A 357 -8.19 -15.54 -4.21
N VAL A 358 -8.20 -16.86 -4.38
CA VAL A 358 -9.20 -17.57 -5.19
C VAL A 358 -10.61 -17.31 -4.65
N LEU A 359 -10.76 -17.22 -3.33
CA LEU A 359 -12.02 -16.96 -2.64
C LEU A 359 -11.80 -16.10 -1.40
N TYR A 360 -12.70 -15.14 -1.16
CA TYR A 360 -12.75 -14.33 0.06
C TYR A 360 -14.00 -14.69 0.88
N PHE A 361 -13.80 -15.31 2.04
CA PHE A 361 -14.90 -15.67 2.94
C PHE A 361 -15.56 -14.41 3.53
N GLY A 362 -16.89 -14.40 3.63
CA GLY A 362 -17.69 -13.33 4.25
C GLY A 362 -18.10 -12.19 3.32
N VAL A 363 -17.20 -11.69 2.47
CA VAL A 363 -17.46 -10.58 1.53
C VAL A 363 -17.89 -11.03 0.13
N GLY A 364 -17.73 -12.32 -0.19
CA GLY A 364 -18.36 -12.96 -1.35
C GLY A 364 -17.66 -12.78 -2.69
N GLY A 365 -16.59 -11.99 -2.79
CA GLY A 365 -15.79 -11.90 -4.02
C GLY A 365 -14.78 -13.04 -4.17
N GLY A 366 -14.20 -13.14 -5.36
CA GLY A 366 -13.21 -14.15 -5.70
C GLY A 366 -12.73 -14.03 -7.14
N VAL A 367 -11.80 -14.92 -7.51
CA VAL A 367 -11.23 -14.95 -8.86
C VAL A 367 -12.27 -15.32 -9.91
N SER A 368 -13.21 -16.22 -9.60
CA SER A 368 -14.25 -16.63 -10.55
C SER A 368 -15.13 -15.44 -10.92
N ASP A 369 -15.69 -14.73 -9.93
CA ASP A 369 -16.58 -13.59 -10.16
C ASP A 369 -15.87 -12.47 -10.92
N PHE A 370 -14.58 -12.25 -10.62
CA PHE A 370 -13.77 -11.26 -11.31
C PHE A 370 -13.50 -11.63 -12.77
N VAL A 371 -13.10 -12.87 -13.05
CA VAL A 371 -12.86 -13.33 -14.43
C VAL A 371 -14.15 -13.29 -15.23
N ASP A 372 -15.25 -13.77 -14.66
CA ASP A 372 -16.57 -13.72 -15.30
C ASP A 372 -16.96 -12.28 -15.63
N PHE A 373 -16.78 -11.34 -14.70
CA PHE A 373 -17.09 -9.92 -14.90
C PHE A 373 -16.24 -9.27 -16.02
N VAL A 374 -14.94 -9.56 -16.05
CA VAL A 374 -14.01 -8.97 -17.03
C VAL A 374 -14.24 -9.54 -18.44
N GLU A 375 -14.51 -10.84 -18.55
CA GLU A 375 -14.66 -11.52 -19.84
C GLU A 375 -16.08 -11.42 -20.40
N SER A 376 -17.12 -11.33 -19.57
CA SER A 376 -18.52 -11.25 -20.02
C SER A 376 -18.81 -10.02 -20.87
N ASN A 377 -18.12 -8.91 -20.59
CA ASN A 377 -18.29 -7.65 -21.31
C ASN A 377 -17.44 -7.59 -22.59
N GLY A 378 -16.54 -8.56 -22.79
CA GLY A 378 -15.60 -8.60 -23.92
C GLY A 378 -14.49 -7.55 -23.83
N ASP A 379 -14.34 -6.88 -22.69
CA ASP A 379 -13.43 -5.75 -22.49
C ASP A 379 -11.97 -6.19 -22.27
N ALA A 380 -11.75 -7.37 -21.69
CA ALA A 380 -10.42 -7.94 -21.50
C ALA A 380 -10.44 -9.47 -21.50
N LYS A 381 -9.26 -10.06 -21.64
CA LYS A 381 -9.02 -11.48 -21.35
C LYS A 381 -8.20 -11.61 -20.08
N ALA A 382 -8.59 -12.53 -19.19
CA ALA A 382 -7.84 -12.81 -17.97
C ALA A 382 -7.04 -14.11 -18.13
N ARG A 383 -5.74 -14.06 -17.81
CA ARG A 383 -4.86 -15.24 -17.84
C ARG A 383 -4.18 -15.43 -16.50
N VAL A 384 -4.32 -16.61 -15.89
CA VAL A 384 -3.53 -17.01 -14.73
C VAL A 384 -2.05 -17.14 -15.14
N VAL A 385 -1.17 -16.39 -14.50
CA VAL A 385 0.29 -16.40 -14.76
C VAL A 385 1.11 -16.99 -13.61
N LYS A 386 0.56 -17.07 -12.40
CA LYS A 386 1.14 -17.79 -11.25
C LYS A 386 0.01 -18.30 -10.34
N GLU A 387 0.22 -19.48 -9.74
CA GLU A 387 -0.67 -20.06 -8.73
C GLU A 387 0.11 -20.40 -7.45
N ARG A 388 -0.54 -20.23 -6.31
CA ARG A 388 -0.12 -20.69 -4.99
C ARG A 388 -1.22 -21.56 -4.40
N LYS A 389 -0.86 -22.78 -4.01
CA LYS A 389 -1.81 -23.78 -3.47
C LYS A 389 -1.63 -24.01 -1.97
N THR A 390 -0.73 -23.29 -1.33
CA THR A 390 -0.49 -23.35 0.13
C THR A 390 -1.51 -22.46 0.85
N GLY A 391 -2.26 -23.02 1.79
CA GLY A 391 -3.31 -22.30 2.52
C GLY A 391 -4.54 -22.02 1.65
N VAL A 392 -5.14 -20.84 1.80
CA VAL A 392 -6.15 -20.35 0.85
C VAL A 392 -5.48 -20.16 -0.49
N GLY A 393 -6.03 -20.75 -1.56
CA GLY A 393 -5.45 -20.64 -2.90
C GLY A 393 -5.31 -19.18 -3.33
N ARG A 394 -4.19 -18.83 -3.94
CA ARG A 394 -3.92 -17.47 -4.47
C ARG A 394 -3.39 -17.55 -5.88
N VAL A 395 -3.67 -16.53 -6.68
CA VAL A 395 -3.27 -16.47 -8.10
C VAL A 395 -2.79 -15.07 -8.44
N ILE A 396 -2.01 -15.00 -9.52
CA ILE A 396 -1.73 -13.75 -10.22
C ILE A 396 -2.35 -13.87 -11.60
N LEU A 397 -3.17 -12.89 -11.95
CA LEU A 397 -3.81 -12.75 -13.25
C LEU A 397 -3.10 -11.66 -14.06
N SER A 398 -2.92 -11.91 -15.34
CA SER A 398 -2.54 -10.90 -16.34
C SER A 398 -3.78 -10.57 -17.15
N LEU A 399 -4.13 -9.28 -17.24
CA LEU A 399 -5.26 -8.80 -18.04
C LEU A 399 -4.78 -8.22 -19.36
N ASP A 400 -5.42 -8.61 -20.46
CA ASP A 400 -5.20 -8.08 -21.80
C ASP A 400 -6.48 -7.36 -22.27
N PHE A 401 -6.50 -6.04 -22.09
CA PHE A 401 -7.62 -5.18 -22.49
C PHE A 401 -7.65 -5.00 -24.01
N SER A 402 -8.83 -5.15 -24.63
CA SER A 402 -9.00 -5.12 -26.10
C SER A 402 -9.09 -3.71 -26.66
#